data_AF-A0A523T8X6-F1
#
_entry.id   AF-A0A523T8X6-F1
#
_cell.length_a   1.000
_cell.length_b   1.000
_cell.length_c   1.000
_cell.angle_alpha   90.00
_cell.angle_beta   90.00
_cell.angle_gamma   90.00
#
_symmetry.space_group_name_H-M   'P 1'
#
loop_
_entity.id
_entity.type
_entity.pdbx_description
1 polymer ?
#
loop_
_entity_poly.entity_id
_entity_poly.type
_entity_poly.pdbx_seq_one_letter_code
_entity_poly.pdbx_strand_id
1 'polypeptide(L)'
;MVTFQEISPADFFYRNRDIVGFTNPSRAIFVSIRELVENSLDSADQLNVLPEVYVRLSEEDASTTPESGNGVYRLMIMDNGSGISARHIPSAFGQVLFGSNYKLKQARGTFGLGGTMAILYGQITTHKPVIIKSSTGGSKVYEYKLMIDIQRNRPLILDRKTRRNKEQWRGTIVEYSLEGDYYRAMSKILEYLKQTALVTPYADIKFVDPKGRLYLFRRATTKMPPPPTETLTHPYGVDVETLQRIIRVTDCRNLLDFMRKHFHRVGQGTSLNFLDFAGFIRTADPKRLKPEDVARLVESINKSKNFRKFFGKLSEEQIKGLLKKTKSQNLLDFLKSSFPNVGRAIILRLLSAAGFVRTKNPKKLKPSEIVRLVRMMKQFTGFLPPDAGCLSPLGEDLLRAGILKELKPEFIAVSQRKPSTYAGHPFIVETAIAYGGDIPKKDDIVVYRFANKIPLLYDEASDVSVRVIRSMNWRRYKVASGMPLAILVHLCSTKVPYKTVGKEFIADRPEVKIEILNGIREVARRLQTFLAKREHVANERKRLSVFSKYLPKIARFSTALAGKTEEPDIELLLKSVRKYEEKGS
;
A
#
# COMPACT_ATOMS: atom_id res chain seq x y z
N MET A 1 32.76 -37.80 4.22
CA MET A 1 31.29 -37.95 4.20
C MET A 1 30.66 -36.57 4.26
N VAL A 2 29.75 -36.25 3.35
CA VAL A 2 28.98 -34.99 3.42
C VAL A 2 27.79 -35.23 4.35
N THR A 3 27.73 -34.52 5.48
CA THR A 3 26.61 -34.56 6.42
C THR A 3 25.58 -33.49 6.03
N PHE A 4 24.35 -33.92 5.76
CA PHE A 4 23.22 -33.01 5.51
C PHE A 4 22.60 -32.59 6.85
N GLN A 5 22.34 -31.29 7.03
CA GLN A 5 21.72 -30.71 8.23
C GLN A 5 20.57 -29.78 7.84
N GLU A 6 19.52 -29.76 8.65
CA GLU A 6 18.40 -28.80 8.56
C GLU A 6 18.61 -27.67 9.57
N ILE A 7 18.25 -26.44 9.19
CA ILE A 7 18.32 -25.26 10.07
C ILE A 7 16.93 -24.65 10.23
N SER A 8 16.64 -24.16 11.44
CA SER A 8 15.37 -23.49 11.72
C SER A 8 15.30 -22.11 11.04
N PRO A 9 14.11 -21.51 10.87
CA PRO A 9 14.00 -20.13 10.41
C PRO A 9 14.78 -19.15 11.29
N ALA A 10 14.72 -19.31 12.61
CA ALA A 10 15.46 -18.43 13.53
C ALA A 10 16.98 -18.59 13.38
N ASP A 11 17.48 -19.82 13.19
CA ASP A 11 18.91 -20.07 12.92
C ASP A 11 19.34 -19.52 11.56
N PHE A 12 18.50 -19.66 10.52
CA PHE A 12 18.77 -19.07 9.22
C PHE A 12 18.99 -17.55 9.30
N PHE A 13 18.12 -16.83 10.01
CA PHE A 13 18.23 -15.38 10.13
C PHE A 13 19.30 -14.94 11.13
N TYR A 14 19.60 -15.75 12.15
CA TYR A 14 20.77 -15.57 13.00
C TYR A 14 22.06 -15.56 12.18
N ARG A 15 22.19 -16.48 11.20
CA ARG A 15 23.35 -16.55 10.31
C ARG A 15 23.33 -15.49 9.20
N ASN A 16 22.16 -15.00 8.81
CA ASN A 16 21.96 -14.09 7.68
C ASN A 16 21.26 -12.78 8.09
N ARG A 17 21.81 -12.10 9.12
CA ARG A 17 21.22 -10.89 9.73
C ARG A 17 21.07 -9.73 8.74
N ASP A 18 21.96 -9.67 7.74
CA ASP A 18 21.97 -8.67 6.69
C ASP A 18 20.69 -8.68 5.85
N ILE A 19 20.07 -9.84 5.64
CA ILE A 19 18.86 -9.99 4.81
C ILE A 19 17.69 -9.21 5.41
N VAL A 20 17.63 -9.11 6.74
CA VAL A 20 16.56 -8.40 7.46
C VAL A 20 16.95 -6.96 7.80
N GLY A 21 18.09 -6.48 7.31
CA GLY A 21 18.55 -5.10 7.52
C GLY A 21 19.33 -4.87 8.82
N PHE A 22 19.75 -5.92 9.53
CA PHE A 22 20.64 -5.81 10.69
C PHE A 22 22.10 -5.92 10.28
N THR A 23 22.53 -5.06 9.36
CA THR A 23 23.88 -5.10 8.75
C THR A 23 24.97 -4.48 9.62
N ASN A 24 24.61 -3.47 10.42
CA ASN A 24 25.53 -2.77 11.30
C ASN A 24 24.81 -2.22 12.53
N PRO A 25 25.54 -1.89 13.61
CA PRO A 25 24.98 -1.42 14.87
C PRO A 25 24.08 -0.18 14.75
N SER A 26 24.40 0.77 13.86
CA SER A 26 23.57 1.96 13.63
C SER A 26 22.23 1.61 12.97
N ARG A 27 22.28 0.75 11.94
CA ARG A 27 21.09 0.30 11.20
C ARG A 27 20.20 -0.60 12.08
N ALA A 28 20.80 -1.39 12.97
CA ALA A 28 20.07 -2.24 13.90
C ALA A 28 19.12 -1.44 14.80
N ILE A 29 19.59 -0.36 15.44
CA ILE A 29 18.71 0.52 16.25
C ILE A 29 17.59 1.10 15.39
N PHE A 30 17.93 1.62 14.21
CA PHE A 30 16.96 2.19 13.29
C PHE A 30 15.86 1.19 12.90
N VAL A 31 16.23 -0.01 12.47
CA VAL A 31 15.29 -1.07 12.06
C VAL A 31 14.44 -1.52 13.24
N SER A 32 15.04 -1.68 14.42
CA SER A 32 14.32 -2.04 15.65
C SER A 32 13.24 -1.03 16.02
N ILE A 33 13.54 0.28 15.97
CA ILE A 33 12.55 1.32 16.22
C ILE A 33 11.48 1.32 15.13
N ARG A 34 11.90 1.27 13.86
CA ARG A 34 10.98 1.26 12.71
C ARG A 34 9.95 0.14 12.80
N GLU A 35 10.39 -1.10 12.92
CA GLU A 35 9.50 -2.28 12.88
C GLU A 35 8.51 -2.29 14.05
N LEU A 36 8.93 -1.88 15.24
CA LEU A 36 8.05 -1.83 16.40
C LEU A 36 7.07 -0.64 16.34
N VAL A 37 7.51 0.54 15.89
CA VAL A 37 6.61 1.68 15.65
C VAL A 37 5.59 1.36 14.55
N GLU A 38 5.98 0.69 13.46
CA GLU A 38 5.07 0.23 12.41
C GLU A 38 3.97 -0.68 12.98
N ASN A 39 4.35 -1.66 13.81
CA ASN A 39 3.39 -2.57 14.43
C ASN A 39 2.45 -1.86 15.43
N SER A 40 2.96 -0.90 16.20
CA SER A 40 2.17 -0.08 17.11
C SER A 40 1.15 0.82 16.39
N LEU A 41 1.53 1.38 15.23
CA LEU A 41 0.59 2.15 14.41
C LEU A 41 -0.46 1.25 13.74
N ASP A 42 -0.06 0.08 13.23
CA ASP A 42 -0.98 -0.89 12.62
C ASP A 42 -2.01 -1.41 13.64
N SER A 43 -1.61 -1.64 14.90
CA SER A 43 -2.52 -2.14 15.94
C SER A 43 -3.60 -1.12 16.34
N ALA A 44 -3.28 0.18 16.29
CA ALA A 44 -4.23 1.26 16.53
C ALA A 44 -5.10 1.55 15.29
N ASP A 45 -4.50 1.62 14.09
CA ASP A 45 -5.20 1.81 12.81
C ASP A 45 -6.28 0.72 12.61
N GLN A 46 -6.02 -0.53 13.01
CA GLN A 46 -6.97 -1.63 12.92
C GLN A 46 -8.22 -1.48 13.79
N LEU A 47 -8.08 -0.84 14.96
CA LEU A 47 -9.21 -0.55 15.85
C LEU A 47 -9.85 0.81 15.58
N ASN A 48 -9.33 1.57 14.62
CA ASN A 48 -9.74 2.95 14.36
C ASN A 48 -9.67 3.82 15.64
N VAL A 49 -8.60 3.63 16.42
CA VAL A 49 -8.28 4.43 17.60
C VAL A 49 -7.11 5.35 17.25
N LEU A 50 -7.16 6.59 17.71
CA LEU A 50 -6.09 7.56 17.46
C LEU A 50 -4.78 7.06 18.10
N PRO A 51 -3.74 6.78 17.30
CA PRO A 51 -2.53 6.14 17.81
C PRO A 51 -1.75 7.05 18.75
N GLU A 52 -1.33 6.50 19.88
CA GLU A 52 -0.39 7.11 20.81
C GLU A 52 0.79 6.17 20.99
N VAL A 53 1.95 6.58 20.48
CA VAL A 53 3.17 5.77 20.50
C VAL A 53 4.23 6.48 21.34
N TYR A 54 4.71 5.80 22.38
CA TYR A 54 5.82 6.26 23.20
C TYR A 54 7.04 5.36 22.97
N VAL A 55 8.15 5.97 22.54
CA VAL A 55 9.42 5.33 22.27
C VAL A 55 10.45 5.89 23.24
N ARG A 56 11.15 5.04 23.98
CA ARG A 56 12.26 5.41 24.84
C ARG A 56 13.47 4.56 24.52
N LEU A 57 14.58 5.21 24.21
CA LEU A 57 15.88 4.56 24.11
C LEU A 57 16.74 5.06 25.26
N SER A 58 17.32 4.16 26.05
CA SER A 58 18.18 4.50 27.18
C SER A 58 19.49 3.71 27.08
N GLU A 59 20.62 4.35 27.29
CA GLU A 59 21.93 3.68 27.31
C GLU A 59 22.07 2.89 28.62
N GLU A 60 22.45 1.62 28.52
CA GLU A 60 22.76 0.77 29.67
C GLU A 60 24.28 0.85 29.93
N ASP A 61 24.67 1.25 31.15
CA ASP A 61 26.04 1.30 31.67
C ASP A 61 27.08 2.02 30.78
N ALA A 62 27.14 3.35 30.89
CA ALA A 62 28.12 4.21 30.20
C ALA A 62 29.60 3.95 30.56
N SER A 63 29.87 3.20 31.64
CA SER A 63 31.21 2.89 32.16
C SER A 63 31.95 1.78 31.40
N THR A 64 31.24 0.99 30.60
CA THR A 64 31.79 -0.03 29.70
C THR A 64 31.54 0.36 28.26
N THR A 65 31.95 1.58 27.87
CA THR A 65 32.03 1.93 26.45
C THR A 65 33.20 1.15 25.85
N PRO A 66 32.98 0.11 25.04
CA PRO A 66 34.08 -0.53 24.33
C PRO A 66 34.75 0.53 23.43
N GLU A 67 36.06 0.44 23.26
CA GLU A 67 36.87 1.29 22.35
C GLU A 67 36.30 1.34 20.90
N SER A 68 35.39 0.41 20.57
CA SER A 68 34.67 0.30 19.30
C SER A 68 33.59 1.36 19.01
N GLY A 69 33.15 2.16 20.01
CA GLY A 69 32.11 3.18 19.83
C GLY A 69 30.66 2.66 19.79
N ASN A 70 30.45 1.36 19.98
CA ASN A 70 29.12 0.75 20.14
C ASN A 70 28.70 0.75 21.63
N GLY A 71 27.40 0.86 21.89
CA GLY A 71 26.83 0.80 23.25
C GLY A 71 25.67 -0.19 23.35
N VAL A 72 25.34 -0.60 24.57
CA VAL A 72 24.12 -1.37 24.84
C VAL A 72 22.99 -0.38 25.14
N TYR A 73 21.89 -0.49 24.41
CA TYR A 73 20.72 0.35 24.60
C TYR A 73 19.51 -0.48 24.98
N ARG A 74 18.73 0.03 25.92
CA ARG A 74 17.40 -0.47 26.29
C ARG A 74 16.35 0.29 25.49
N LEU A 75 15.65 -0.42 24.59
CA LEU A 75 14.56 0.11 23.81
C LEU A 75 13.23 -0.31 24.44
N MET A 76 12.39 0.68 24.75
CA MET A 76 11.01 0.49 25.19
C MET A 76 10.07 1.18 24.20
N ILE A 77 9.07 0.44 23.71
CA ILE A 77 8.00 0.98 22.87
C ILE A 77 6.66 0.62 23.49
N MET A 78 5.79 1.61 23.67
CA MET A 78 4.45 1.48 24.23
C MET A 78 3.42 2.07 23.26
N ASP A 79 2.32 1.36 23.08
CA ASP A 79 1.17 1.81 22.29
C ASP A 79 -0.16 1.67 23.01
N ASN A 80 -1.19 2.31 22.46
CA ASN A 80 -2.60 2.21 22.87
C ASN A 80 -3.45 1.37 21.89
N GLY A 81 -2.82 0.48 21.13
CA GLY A 81 -3.47 -0.30 20.07
C GLY A 81 -4.27 -1.49 20.61
N SER A 82 -4.52 -2.51 19.78
CA SER A 82 -5.39 -3.63 20.16
C SER A 82 -4.95 -4.45 21.37
N GLY A 83 -3.67 -4.40 21.71
CA GLY A 83 -3.04 -5.40 22.57
C GLY A 83 -3.04 -6.79 21.94
N ILE A 84 -2.48 -7.76 22.67
CA ILE A 84 -2.32 -9.15 22.25
C ILE A 84 -2.86 -10.05 23.37
N SER A 85 -3.71 -11.00 22.99
CA SER A 85 -4.26 -11.97 23.96
C SER A 85 -3.14 -12.82 24.56
N ALA A 86 -3.23 -13.15 25.85
CA ALA A 86 -2.19 -13.89 26.58
C ALA A 86 -1.70 -15.18 25.89
N ARG A 87 -2.59 -15.90 25.20
CA ARG A 87 -2.28 -17.13 24.47
C ARG A 87 -1.32 -16.93 23.29
N HIS A 88 -1.33 -15.74 22.69
CA HIS A 88 -0.59 -15.42 21.47
C HIS A 88 0.69 -14.63 21.75
N ILE A 89 0.86 -14.05 22.94
CA ILE A 89 2.04 -13.23 23.29
C ILE A 89 3.35 -14.00 23.05
N PRO A 90 3.54 -15.24 23.57
CA PRO A 90 4.81 -15.94 23.39
C PRO A 90 5.13 -16.19 21.91
N SER A 91 4.18 -16.69 21.13
CA SER A 91 4.39 -16.94 19.70
C SER A 91 4.57 -15.66 18.88
N ALA A 92 3.89 -14.57 19.22
CA ALA A 92 3.99 -13.30 18.51
C ALA A 92 5.39 -12.66 18.59
N PHE A 93 6.11 -12.87 19.69
CA PHE A 93 7.41 -12.25 19.93
C PHE A 93 8.59 -13.23 19.99
N GLY A 94 8.33 -14.54 20.07
CA GLY A 94 9.36 -15.57 20.19
C GLY A 94 9.29 -16.70 19.16
N GLN A 95 8.46 -16.55 18.12
CA GLN A 95 8.43 -17.46 16.98
C GLN A 95 8.58 -16.67 15.67
N VAL A 96 9.64 -16.97 14.92
CA VAL A 96 9.90 -16.38 13.61
C VAL A 96 8.88 -16.92 12.60
N LEU A 97 8.38 -16.05 11.71
CA LEU A 97 7.28 -16.33 10.76
C LEU A 97 5.95 -16.70 11.45
N PHE A 98 5.69 -16.12 12.63
CA PHE A 98 4.38 -16.16 13.25
C PHE A 98 3.78 -14.75 13.26
N GLY A 99 2.52 -14.61 12.85
CA GLY A 99 1.88 -13.30 12.77
C GLY A 99 0.44 -13.35 12.27
N SER A 100 -0.28 -12.24 12.45
CA SER A 100 -1.65 -12.06 12.00
C SER A 100 -1.77 -11.59 10.54
N ASN A 101 -0.68 -11.16 9.92
CA ASN A 101 -0.67 -10.47 8.62
C ASN A 101 -0.55 -11.39 7.39
N TYR A 102 -0.90 -12.67 7.51
CA TYR A 102 -0.88 -13.62 6.38
C TYR A 102 -2.11 -13.54 5.47
N LYS A 103 -3.14 -12.82 5.92
CA LYS A 103 -4.33 -12.53 5.12
C LYS A 103 -4.00 -11.44 4.10
N LEU A 104 -4.64 -11.51 2.93
CA LEU A 104 -4.44 -10.51 1.89
C LEU A 104 -5.16 -9.22 2.28
N LYS A 105 -4.44 -8.35 2.97
CA LYS A 105 -4.91 -7.06 3.50
C LYS A 105 -3.73 -6.08 3.47
N GLN A 106 -4.01 -4.80 3.24
CA GLN A 106 -2.98 -3.77 3.39
C GLN A 106 -2.52 -3.67 4.85
N ALA A 107 -1.21 -3.73 5.05
CA ALA A 107 -0.54 -3.51 6.33
C ALA A 107 0.83 -2.84 6.10
N ARG A 108 1.39 -2.22 7.15
CA ARG A 108 2.79 -1.75 7.15
C ARG A 108 3.73 -2.97 7.24
N GLY A 109 3.43 -3.89 8.16
CA GLY A 109 4.16 -5.15 8.33
C GLY A 109 3.73 -6.25 7.35
N THR A 110 4.65 -6.84 6.58
CA THR A 110 4.33 -7.82 5.51
C THR A 110 4.61 -9.30 5.85
N PHE A 111 5.44 -9.62 6.86
CA PHE A 111 5.93 -11.01 7.03
C PHE A 111 5.92 -11.56 8.47
N GLY A 112 5.44 -10.81 9.47
CA GLY A 112 5.56 -11.25 10.87
C GLY A 112 7.01 -11.53 11.29
N LEU A 113 7.97 -10.88 10.63
CA LEU A 113 9.41 -11.07 10.82
C LEU A 113 10.01 -9.94 11.65
N GLY A 114 9.72 -8.68 11.33
CA GLY A 114 10.51 -7.53 11.80
C GLY A 114 10.64 -7.39 13.31
N GLY A 115 9.52 -7.37 14.04
CA GLY A 115 9.53 -7.25 15.51
C GLY A 115 10.27 -8.40 16.19
N THR A 116 10.02 -9.64 15.78
CA THR A 116 10.72 -10.83 16.28
C THR A 116 12.20 -10.80 15.95
N MET A 117 12.59 -10.28 14.79
CA MET A 117 13.99 -10.14 14.39
C MET A 117 14.72 -9.07 15.19
N ALA A 118 14.06 -7.98 15.53
CA ALA A 118 14.58 -6.96 16.41
C ALA A 118 14.88 -7.54 17.81
N ILE A 119 13.96 -8.35 18.34
CA ILE A 119 14.12 -9.06 19.61
C ILE A 119 15.24 -10.11 19.51
N LEU A 120 15.26 -10.91 18.45
CA LEU A 120 16.29 -11.92 18.21
C LEU A 120 17.68 -11.25 18.15
N TYR A 121 17.79 -10.14 17.42
CA TYR A 121 19.02 -9.36 17.35
C TYR A 121 19.47 -8.93 18.75
N GLY A 122 18.58 -8.35 19.55
CA GLY A 122 18.89 -7.94 20.92
C GLY A 122 19.34 -9.09 21.82
N GLN A 123 18.68 -10.25 21.72
CA GLN A 123 19.07 -11.46 22.44
C GLN A 123 20.45 -11.97 22.02
N ILE A 124 20.77 -11.96 20.73
CA ILE A 124 22.08 -12.41 20.24
C ILE A 124 23.20 -11.49 20.74
N THR A 125 22.97 -10.17 20.74
CA THR A 125 24.02 -9.20 21.10
C THR A 125 24.17 -9.02 22.61
N THR A 126 23.09 -9.12 23.38
CA THR A 126 23.12 -8.81 24.83
C THR A 126 22.88 -10.02 25.72
N HIS A 127 22.39 -11.14 25.17
CA HIS A 127 21.91 -12.31 25.91
C HIS A 127 20.83 -11.98 26.97
N LYS A 128 20.18 -10.82 26.87
CA LYS A 128 19.10 -10.40 27.77
C LYS A 128 17.73 -10.78 27.19
N PRO A 129 16.76 -11.12 28.06
CA PRO A 129 15.40 -11.45 27.63
C PRO A 129 14.57 -10.20 27.31
N VAL A 130 13.55 -10.36 26.46
CA VAL A 130 12.54 -9.34 26.20
C VAL A 130 11.45 -9.38 27.26
N ILE A 131 10.97 -8.20 27.66
CA ILE A 131 9.82 -8.01 28.54
C ILE A 131 8.66 -7.49 27.68
N ILE A 132 7.55 -8.24 27.69
CA ILE A 132 6.32 -7.87 26.99
C ILE A 132 5.21 -7.67 28.01
N LYS A 133 4.55 -6.50 27.99
CA LYS A 133 3.30 -6.28 28.73
C LYS A 133 2.18 -6.02 27.75
N SER A 134 1.03 -6.65 27.90
CA SER A 134 -0.10 -6.42 26.98
C SER A 134 -1.46 -6.65 27.63
N SER A 135 -2.45 -5.89 27.16
CA SER A 135 -3.85 -6.00 27.55
C SER A 135 -4.75 -5.64 26.36
N THR A 136 -5.83 -6.38 26.19
CA THR A 136 -6.87 -6.09 25.18
C THR A 136 -7.94 -5.13 25.70
N GLY A 137 -7.70 -4.45 26.82
CA GLY A 137 -8.68 -3.61 27.54
C GLY A 137 -9.57 -4.38 28.52
N GLY A 138 -9.25 -5.65 28.79
CA GLY A 138 -9.96 -6.47 29.77
C GLY A 138 -9.53 -6.18 31.22
N SER A 139 -9.96 -7.02 32.15
CA SER A 139 -9.66 -6.86 33.59
C SER A 139 -8.23 -7.26 34.00
N LYS A 140 -7.40 -7.71 33.06
CA LYS A 140 -6.06 -8.25 33.32
C LYS A 140 -5.02 -7.67 32.36
N VAL A 141 -3.85 -7.35 32.90
CA VAL A 141 -2.63 -7.07 32.15
C VAL A 141 -1.69 -8.26 32.30
N TYR A 142 -1.16 -8.75 31.19
CA TYR A 142 -0.23 -9.87 31.17
C TYR A 142 1.18 -9.36 30.92
N GLU A 143 2.14 -9.84 31.72
CA GLU A 143 3.55 -9.51 31.64
C GLU A 143 4.34 -10.82 31.43
N TYR A 144 5.14 -10.87 30.38
CA TYR A 144 5.95 -12.02 30.00
C TYR A 144 7.41 -11.62 29.85
N LYS A 145 8.31 -12.44 30.41
CA LYS A 145 9.75 -12.38 30.17
C LYS A 145 10.11 -13.54 29.27
N LEU A 146 10.58 -13.26 28.06
CA LEU A 146 10.75 -14.25 27.00
C LEU A 146 12.19 -14.25 26.45
N MET A 147 12.62 -15.41 25.99
CA MET A 147 13.75 -15.61 25.07
C MET A 147 13.28 -16.46 23.89
N ILE A 148 14.11 -16.53 22.85
CA ILE A 148 13.88 -17.32 21.64
C ILE A 148 14.84 -18.51 21.66
N ASP A 149 14.31 -19.73 21.60
CA ASP A 149 15.09 -20.92 21.25
C ASP A 149 15.35 -20.86 19.73
N ILE A 150 16.58 -20.46 19.37
CA ILE A 150 17.00 -20.27 17.97
C ILE A 150 17.00 -21.61 17.22
N GLN A 151 17.39 -22.71 17.86
CA GLN A 151 17.46 -24.01 17.20
C GLN A 151 16.07 -24.58 16.92
N ARG A 152 15.11 -24.40 17.84
CA ARG A 152 13.75 -24.94 17.69
C ARG A 152 12.75 -23.94 17.10
N ASN A 153 13.12 -22.68 16.93
CA ASN A 153 12.22 -21.57 16.58
C ASN A 153 10.98 -21.52 17.49
N ARG A 154 11.19 -21.51 18.81
CA ARG A 154 10.12 -21.52 19.83
C ARG A 154 10.39 -20.49 20.92
N PRO A 155 9.34 -19.91 21.53
CA PRO A 155 9.49 -19.04 22.67
C PRO A 155 9.88 -19.83 23.92
N LEU A 156 10.86 -19.32 24.66
CA LEU A 156 11.24 -19.75 26.00
C LEU A 156 10.66 -18.76 27.01
N ILE A 157 9.68 -19.19 27.79
CA ILE A 157 9.04 -18.35 28.81
C ILE A 157 9.85 -18.45 30.10
N LEU A 158 10.48 -17.36 30.50
CA LEU A 158 11.28 -17.30 31.74
C LEU A 158 10.43 -16.90 32.94
N ASP A 159 9.51 -15.95 32.76
CA ASP A 159 8.60 -15.46 33.81
C ASP A 159 7.26 -15.05 33.19
N ARG A 160 6.17 -15.23 33.94
CA ARG A 160 4.82 -14.82 33.57
C ARG A 160 4.08 -14.26 34.77
N LYS A 161 3.71 -12.99 34.70
CA LYS A 161 2.93 -12.28 35.71
C LYS A 161 1.58 -11.83 35.14
N THR A 162 0.55 -11.88 35.96
CA THR A 162 -0.79 -11.36 35.62
C THR A 162 -1.20 -10.36 36.68
N ARG A 163 -1.52 -9.13 36.26
CA ARG A 163 -1.94 -8.05 37.16
C ARG A 163 -3.39 -7.66 36.87
N ARG A 164 -4.10 -7.14 37.86
CA ARG A 164 -5.44 -6.56 37.68
C ARG A 164 -5.31 -5.24 36.92
N ASN A 165 -6.09 -5.09 35.87
CA ASN A 165 -6.11 -3.90 35.03
C ASN A 165 -7.13 -2.87 35.57
N LYS A 166 -6.75 -2.15 36.63
CA LYS A 166 -7.66 -1.18 37.27
C LYS A 166 -8.03 -0.02 36.35
N GLU A 167 -7.10 0.42 35.52
CA GLU A 167 -7.24 1.56 34.60
C GLU A 167 -7.84 1.18 33.25
N GLN A 168 -8.23 -0.10 33.06
CA GLN A 168 -8.68 -0.64 31.77
C GLN A 168 -7.72 -0.33 30.61
N TRP A 169 -6.42 -0.24 30.91
CA TRP A 169 -5.38 -0.01 29.91
C TRP A 169 -5.46 -1.06 28.79
N ARG A 170 -5.30 -0.58 27.56
CA ARG A 170 -5.30 -1.38 26.34
C ARG A 170 -4.07 -0.98 25.53
N GLY A 171 -3.32 -1.97 25.08
CA GLY A 171 -2.10 -1.76 24.30
C GLY A 171 -1.04 -2.82 24.55
N THR A 172 0.15 -2.55 24.05
CA THR A 172 1.34 -3.40 24.23
C THR A 172 2.56 -2.54 24.60
N ILE A 173 3.40 -3.08 25.48
CA ILE A 173 4.73 -2.57 25.80
C ILE A 173 5.74 -3.65 25.43
N VAL A 174 6.73 -3.30 24.62
CA VAL A 174 7.87 -4.15 24.24
C VAL A 174 9.14 -3.50 24.75
N GLU A 175 9.90 -4.21 25.58
CA GLU A 175 11.11 -3.70 26.22
C GLU A 175 12.24 -4.73 26.18
N TYR A 176 13.38 -4.38 25.59
CA TYR A 176 14.55 -5.26 25.50
C TYR A 176 15.85 -4.45 25.27
N SER A 177 16.98 -5.11 25.48
CA SER A 177 18.31 -4.54 25.26
C SER A 177 18.88 -5.00 23.92
N LEU A 178 19.59 -4.11 23.22
CA LEU A 178 20.29 -4.39 21.97
C LEU A 178 21.61 -3.60 21.90
N GLU A 179 22.62 -4.16 21.24
CA GLU A 179 23.84 -3.43 20.91
C GLU A 179 23.64 -2.56 19.66
N GLY A 180 24.10 -1.32 19.71
CA GLY A 180 23.96 -0.41 18.59
C GLY A 180 24.85 0.83 18.66
N ASP A 181 24.70 1.72 17.68
CA ASP A 181 25.33 3.04 17.67
C ASP A 181 24.25 4.09 17.40
N TYR A 182 23.75 4.70 18.47
CA TYR A 182 22.69 5.70 18.39
C TYR A 182 23.17 6.98 17.72
N TYR A 183 24.40 7.40 17.96
CA TYR A 183 24.92 8.69 17.49
C TYR A 183 24.97 8.76 15.97
N ARG A 184 25.38 7.67 15.31
CA ARG A 184 25.32 7.55 13.84
C ARG A 184 23.89 7.36 13.33
N ALA A 185 23.02 6.68 14.09
CA ALA A 185 21.64 6.41 13.69
C ALA A 185 20.67 7.59 13.92
N MET A 186 21.02 8.52 14.81
CA MET A 186 20.13 9.57 15.33
C MET A 186 19.44 10.36 14.23
N SER A 187 20.19 10.84 13.22
CA SER A 187 19.64 11.64 12.12
C SER A 187 18.56 10.88 11.35
N LYS A 188 18.81 9.60 11.06
CA LYS A 188 17.88 8.72 10.35
C LYS A 188 16.67 8.33 11.19
N ILE A 189 16.83 8.12 12.49
CA ILE A 189 15.70 7.87 13.42
C ILE A 189 14.78 9.10 13.47
N LEU A 190 15.34 10.29 13.65
CA LEU A 190 14.55 11.52 13.68
C LEU A 190 13.88 11.81 12.34
N GLU A 191 14.58 11.57 11.23
CA GLU A 191 14.01 11.67 9.89
C GLU A 191 12.82 10.70 9.72
N TYR A 192 12.96 9.44 10.17
CA TYR A 192 11.89 8.45 10.11
C TYR A 192 10.68 8.85 10.94
N LEU A 193 10.88 9.29 12.18
CA LEU A 193 9.77 9.72 13.05
C LEU A 193 9.08 10.96 12.50
N LYS A 194 9.84 11.93 11.98
CA LYS A 194 9.29 13.13 11.33
C LYS A 194 8.47 12.77 10.08
N GLN A 195 9.02 11.93 9.21
CA GLN A 195 8.28 11.49 8.02
C GLN A 195 7.08 10.64 8.39
N THR A 196 7.17 9.77 9.40
CA THR A 196 6.02 9.00 9.92
C THR A 196 4.93 9.95 10.41
N ALA A 197 5.27 10.98 11.20
CA ALA A 197 4.32 12.00 11.65
C ALA A 197 3.67 12.82 10.52
N LEU A 198 4.33 12.93 9.36
CA LEU A 198 3.76 13.52 8.14
C LEU A 198 2.68 12.61 7.53
N VAL A 199 2.97 11.31 7.36
CA VAL A 199 2.02 10.37 6.76
C VAL A 199 0.92 9.90 7.74
N THR A 200 1.15 10.00 9.05
CA THR A 200 0.14 9.76 10.08
C THR A 200 -0.15 11.02 10.88
N PRO A 201 -0.80 12.04 10.29
CA PRO A 201 -1.09 13.31 10.96
C PRO A 201 -2.07 13.16 12.13
N TYR A 202 -2.69 12.00 12.28
CA TYR A 202 -3.64 11.66 13.33
C TYR A 202 -3.01 10.94 14.53
N ALA A 203 -1.70 10.66 14.50
CA ALA A 203 -0.98 9.98 15.56
C ALA A 203 -0.16 10.95 16.43
N ASP A 204 -0.08 10.66 17.73
CA ASP A 204 0.91 11.26 18.63
C ASP A 204 2.10 10.31 18.77
N ILE A 205 3.30 10.82 18.45
CA ILE A 205 4.54 10.06 18.59
C ILE A 205 5.46 10.82 19.55
N LYS A 206 5.87 10.16 20.63
CA LYS A 206 6.80 10.67 21.64
C LYS A 206 8.07 9.85 21.59
N PHE A 207 9.22 10.50 21.44
CA PHE A 207 10.52 9.83 21.45
C PHE A 207 11.44 10.45 22.49
N VAL A 208 11.92 9.65 23.43
CA VAL A 208 12.96 10.02 24.39
C VAL A 208 14.26 9.34 23.96
N ASP A 209 15.28 10.15 23.67
CA ASP A 209 16.59 9.65 23.28
C ASP A 209 17.47 9.26 24.49
N PRO A 210 18.65 8.64 24.27
CA PRO A 210 19.56 8.28 25.35
C PRO A 210 20.06 9.47 26.18
N LYS A 211 20.05 10.69 25.63
CA LYS A 211 20.41 11.93 26.35
C LYS A 211 19.26 12.49 27.20
N GLY A 212 18.10 11.85 27.18
CA GLY A 212 16.89 12.33 27.87
C GLY A 212 16.16 13.45 27.12
N ARG A 213 16.51 13.76 25.87
CA ARG A 213 15.80 14.75 25.05
C ARG A 213 14.47 14.17 24.60
N LEU A 214 13.39 14.91 24.86
CA LEU A 214 12.04 14.57 24.42
C LEU A 214 11.72 15.22 23.08
N TYR A 215 11.47 14.40 22.08
CA TYR A 215 10.91 14.79 20.79
C TYR A 215 9.40 14.47 20.77
N LEU A 216 8.59 15.48 20.44
CA LEU A 216 7.13 15.36 20.46
C LEU A 216 6.56 15.70 19.09
N PHE A 217 5.94 14.70 18.45
CA PHE A 217 5.21 14.85 17.19
C PHE A 217 3.72 14.73 17.49
N ARG A 218 3.04 15.86 17.72
CA ARG A 218 1.60 15.89 18.05
C ARG A 218 0.73 15.68 16.81
N ARG A 219 -0.44 15.08 16.95
CA ARG A 219 -1.43 14.96 15.88
C ARG A 219 -1.92 16.34 15.44
N ALA A 220 -2.14 16.51 14.14
CA ALA A 220 -2.78 17.69 13.53
C ALA A 220 -4.28 17.47 13.25
N THR A 221 -4.76 16.24 13.29
CA THR A 221 -6.17 15.92 13.04
C THR A 221 -6.63 14.72 13.85
N THR A 222 -7.93 14.62 14.07
CA THR A 222 -8.60 13.44 14.66
C THR A 222 -9.28 12.57 13.62
N LYS A 223 -9.28 13.00 12.34
CA LYS A 223 -9.82 12.21 11.23
C LYS A 223 -8.85 11.08 10.89
N MET A 224 -9.33 9.84 10.94
CA MET A 224 -8.58 8.66 10.52
C MET A 224 -9.07 8.17 9.15
N PRO A 225 -8.19 7.55 8.34
CA PRO A 225 -8.60 6.88 7.13
C PRO A 225 -9.40 5.61 7.48
N PRO A 226 -10.28 5.12 6.58
CA PRO A 226 -11.02 3.88 6.83
C PRO A 226 -10.05 2.70 7.02
N PRO A 227 -10.32 1.77 7.95
CA PRO A 227 -9.43 0.65 8.19
C PRO A 227 -9.42 -0.31 6.99
N PRO A 228 -8.25 -0.89 6.63
CA PRO A 228 -8.19 -1.82 5.51
C PRO A 228 -8.97 -3.10 5.81
N THR A 229 -9.57 -3.70 4.79
CA THR A 229 -10.33 -4.95 4.90
C THR A 229 -9.61 -6.11 4.20
N GLU A 230 -9.93 -7.33 4.61
CA GLU A 230 -9.42 -8.54 3.95
C GLU A 230 -10.10 -8.72 2.60
N THR A 231 -9.33 -9.10 1.58
CA THR A 231 -9.87 -9.39 0.24
C THR A 231 -9.41 -10.75 -0.27
N LEU A 232 -10.16 -11.29 -1.23
CA LEU A 232 -9.80 -12.52 -1.92
C LEU A 232 -8.68 -12.27 -2.94
N THR A 233 -7.97 -13.33 -3.30
CA THR A 233 -6.95 -13.27 -4.35
C THR A 233 -7.59 -13.04 -5.72
N HIS A 234 -7.01 -12.18 -6.54
CA HIS A 234 -7.43 -12.01 -7.93
C HIS A 234 -6.78 -13.07 -8.84
N PRO A 235 -7.49 -13.67 -9.82
CA PRO A 235 -6.97 -14.74 -10.67
C PRO A 235 -5.63 -14.41 -11.36
N TYR A 236 -5.46 -13.19 -11.84
CA TYR A 236 -4.24 -12.76 -12.53
C TYR A 236 -2.97 -12.83 -11.63
N GLY A 237 -3.14 -12.67 -10.32
CA GLY A 237 -2.04 -12.69 -9.35
C GLY A 237 -1.73 -14.06 -8.76
N VAL A 238 -2.49 -15.09 -9.15
CA VAL A 238 -2.38 -16.42 -8.54
C VAL A 238 -1.27 -17.22 -9.21
N ASP A 239 -0.47 -17.90 -8.39
CA ASP A 239 0.52 -18.88 -8.82
C ASP A 239 0.07 -20.32 -8.47
N VAL A 240 0.89 -21.30 -8.85
CA VAL A 240 0.58 -22.73 -8.66
C VAL A 240 0.45 -23.08 -7.19
N GLU A 241 1.36 -22.58 -6.34
CA GLU A 241 1.37 -22.87 -4.90
C GLU A 241 0.17 -22.24 -4.20
N THR A 242 -0.15 -20.97 -4.51
CA THR A 242 -1.32 -20.28 -4.00
C THR A 242 -2.60 -21.03 -4.39
N LEU A 243 -2.73 -21.45 -5.64
CA LEU A 243 -3.86 -22.23 -6.10
C LEU A 243 -3.96 -23.58 -5.36
N GLN A 244 -2.83 -24.27 -5.15
CA GLN A 244 -2.80 -25.52 -4.39
C GLN A 244 -3.24 -25.34 -2.93
N ARG A 245 -2.80 -24.26 -2.26
CA ARG A 245 -3.24 -23.93 -0.90
C ARG A 245 -4.74 -23.74 -0.83
N ILE A 246 -5.30 -22.97 -1.77
CA ILE A 246 -6.75 -22.76 -1.86
C ILE A 246 -7.48 -24.10 -2.10
N ILE A 247 -6.96 -24.97 -2.98
CA ILE A 247 -7.54 -26.30 -3.24
C ILE A 247 -7.50 -27.22 -2.01
N ARG A 248 -6.45 -27.16 -1.18
CA ARG A 248 -6.37 -27.98 0.04
C ARG A 248 -7.47 -27.64 1.04
N VAL A 249 -7.76 -26.35 1.20
CA VAL A 249 -8.70 -25.83 2.21
C VAL A 249 -10.14 -25.77 1.68
N THR A 250 -10.36 -25.73 0.36
CA THR A 250 -11.69 -25.58 -0.22
C THR A 250 -12.66 -26.72 0.13
N ASP A 251 -13.92 -26.37 0.29
CA ASP A 251 -15.08 -27.25 0.42
C ASP A 251 -15.85 -27.41 -0.91
N CYS A 252 -15.48 -26.66 -1.95
CA CYS A 252 -16.14 -26.69 -3.25
C CYS A 252 -15.99 -28.05 -3.94
N ARG A 253 -17.09 -28.56 -4.50
CA ARG A 253 -17.12 -29.85 -5.21
C ARG A 253 -16.92 -29.75 -6.71
N ASN A 254 -16.96 -28.54 -7.26
CA ASN A 254 -16.82 -28.25 -8.68
C ASN A 254 -16.02 -26.95 -8.88
N LEU A 255 -15.40 -26.79 -10.06
CA LEU A 255 -14.57 -25.63 -10.38
C LEU A 255 -15.37 -24.34 -10.56
N LEU A 256 -16.65 -24.42 -10.90
CA LEU A 256 -17.50 -23.25 -11.11
C LEU A 256 -17.74 -22.50 -9.79
N ASP A 257 -18.13 -23.23 -8.75
CA ASP A 257 -18.30 -22.67 -7.40
C ASP A 257 -16.96 -22.29 -6.78
N PHE A 258 -15.90 -23.07 -7.07
CA PHE A 258 -14.54 -22.75 -6.65
C PHE A 258 -14.08 -21.38 -7.16
N MET A 259 -14.27 -21.12 -8.47
CA MET A 259 -13.92 -19.83 -9.08
C MET A 259 -14.69 -18.66 -8.46
N ARG A 260 -15.95 -18.87 -8.09
CA ARG A 260 -16.81 -17.83 -7.49
C ARG A 260 -16.50 -17.55 -6.03
N LYS A 261 -16.20 -18.60 -5.26
CA LYS A 261 -16.01 -18.50 -3.81
C LYS A 261 -14.64 -17.95 -3.43
N HIS A 262 -13.60 -18.32 -4.16
CA HIS A 262 -12.22 -18.09 -3.75
C HIS A 262 -11.51 -16.95 -4.47
N PHE A 263 -12.10 -16.40 -5.55
CA PHE A 263 -11.46 -15.35 -6.34
C PHE A 263 -12.25 -14.06 -6.35
N HIS A 264 -11.50 -12.95 -6.26
CA HIS A 264 -12.07 -11.62 -6.19
C HIS A 264 -12.71 -11.20 -7.53
N ARG A 265 -13.95 -10.68 -7.46
CA ARG A 265 -14.75 -10.20 -8.60
C ARG A 265 -15.00 -11.23 -9.71
N VAL A 266 -15.03 -12.51 -9.36
CA VAL A 266 -15.33 -13.59 -10.32
C VAL A 266 -16.77 -14.07 -10.13
N GLY A 267 -17.68 -13.61 -11.00
CA GLY A 267 -19.08 -14.02 -11.00
C GLY A 267 -19.35 -15.32 -11.78
N GLN A 268 -20.60 -15.76 -11.81
CA GLN A 268 -21.04 -16.95 -12.58
C GLN A 268 -20.68 -16.84 -14.06
N GLY A 269 -21.02 -15.73 -14.71
CA GLY A 269 -20.76 -15.53 -16.14
C GLY A 269 -19.26 -15.53 -16.47
N THR A 270 -18.46 -14.79 -15.69
CA THR A 270 -16.99 -14.75 -15.84
C THR A 270 -16.38 -16.13 -15.62
N SER A 271 -16.84 -16.87 -14.60
CA SER A 271 -16.37 -18.23 -14.32
C SER A 271 -16.65 -19.18 -15.48
N LEU A 272 -17.87 -19.15 -16.03
CA LEU A 272 -18.24 -19.98 -17.18
C LEU A 272 -17.37 -19.67 -18.40
N ASN A 273 -17.22 -18.39 -18.74
CA ASN A 273 -16.40 -17.96 -19.87
C ASN A 273 -14.93 -18.35 -19.68
N PHE A 274 -14.40 -18.19 -18.47
CA PHE A 274 -13.02 -18.57 -18.14
C PHE A 274 -12.82 -20.08 -18.20
N LEU A 275 -13.71 -20.88 -17.60
CA LEU A 275 -13.58 -22.34 -17.57
C LEU A 275 -13.78 -22.95 -18.96
N ASP A 276 -14.61 -22.36 -19.82
CA ASP A 276 -14.70 -22.71 -21.24
C ASP A 276 -13.39 -22.41 -21.96
N PHE A 277 -12.88 -21.18 -21.83
CA PHE A 277 -11.60 -20.76 -22.39
C PHE A 277 -10.44 -21.67 -21.95
N ALA A 278 -10.42 -22.06 -20.68
CA ALA A 278 -9.40 -22.93 -20.12
C ALA A 278 -9.59 -24.42 -20.48
N GLY A 279 -10.74 -24.82 -21.04
CA GLY A 279 -11.07 -26.19 -21.43
C GLY A 279 -11.47 -27.11 -20.27
N PHE A 280 -12.05 -26.54 -19.20
CA PHE A 280 -12.51 -27.27 -17.99
C PHE A 280 -14.03 -27.48 -17.93
N ILE A 281 -14.77 -27.01 -18.93
CA ILE A 281 -16.20 -27.27 -19.07
C ILE A 281 -16.41 -28.56 -19.88
N ARG A 282 -17.27 -29.43 -19.35
CA ARG A 282 -17.83 -30.57 -20.08
C ARG A 282 -19.34 -30.45 -20.11
N THR A 283 -19.93 -30.63 -21.27
CA THR A 283 -21.38 -30.68 -21.46
C THR A 283 -21.80 -32.06 -21.94
N ALA A 284 -23.06 -32.43 -21.72
CA ALA A 284 -23.57 -33.73 -22.19
C ALA A 284 -23.51 -33.86 -23.72
N ASP A 285 -23.52 -35.11 -24.18
CA ASP A 285 -23.68 -35.45 -25.60
C ASP A 285 -25.16 -35.21 -26.01
N PRO A 286 -25.43 -34.37 -27.02
CA PRO A 286 -26.79 -34.07 -27.46
C PRO A 286 -27.58 -35.33 -27.87
N LYS A 287 -26.93 -36.38 -28.37
CA LYS A 287 -27.59 -37.61 -28.82
C LYS A 287 -28.04 -38.51 -27.67
N ARG A 288 -27.52 -38.29 -26.46
CA ARG A 288 -27.80 -39.10 -25.26
C ARG A 288 -28.74 -38.39 -24.28
N LEU A 289 -29.36 -37.29 -24.68
CA LEU A 289 -30.30 -36.56 -23.83
C LEU A 289 -31.60 -37.32 -23.64
N LYS A 290 -32.07 -37.41 -22.39
CA LYS A 290 -33.39 -37.97 -22.09
C LYS A 290 -34.48 -36.97 -22.46
N PRO A 291 -35.74 -37.41 -22.70
CA PRO A 291 -36.86 -36.51 -22.95
C PRO A 291 -37.03 -35.43 -21.86
N GLU A 292 -36.82 -35.80 -20.59
CA GLU A 292 -36.83 -34.88 -19.44
C GLU A 292 -35.75 -33.79 -19.54
N ASP A 293 -34.56 -34.13 -20.06
CA ASP A 293 -33.47 -33.18 -20.26
C ASP A 293 -33.83 -32.15 -21.33
N VAL A 294 -34.49 -32.59 -22.41
CA VAL A 294 -34.99 -31.71 -23.47
C VAL A 294 -36.07 -30.79 -22.93
N ALA A 295 -37.01 -31.32 -22.13
CA ALA A 295 -38.04 -30.51 -21.47
C ALA A 295 -37.42 -29.43 -20.57
N ARG A 296 -36.44 -29.77 -19.73
CA ARG A 296 -35.72 -28.81 -18.88
C ARG A 296 -34.97 -27.74 -19.68
N LEU A 297 -34.39 -28.11 -20.82
CA LEU A 297 -33.71 -27.16 -21.71
C LEU A 297 -34.72 -26.16 -22.30
N VAL A 298 -35.84 -26.65 -22.84
CA VAL A 298 -36.92 -25.83 -23.41
C VAL A 298 -37.55 -24.93 -22.35
N GLU A 299 -37.82 -25.46 -21.16
CA GLU A 299 -38.34 -24.68 -20.03
C GLU A 299 -37.37 -23.55 -19.67
N SER A 300 -36.07 -23.84 -19.56
CA SER A 300 -35.04 -22.84 -19.25
C SER A 300 -34.97 -21.72 -20.28
N ILE A 301 -35.14 -22.04 -21.57
CA ILE A 301 -35.18 -21.05 -22.66
C ILE A 301 -36.43 -20.16 -22.54
N ASN A 302 -37.60 -20.78 -22.36
CA ASN A 302 -38.88 -20.08 -22.38
C ASN A 302 -39.15 -19.27 -21.11
N LYS A 303 -38.62 -19.71 -19.96
CA LYS A 303 -38.79 -19.05 -18.65
C LYS A 303 -38.08 -17.70 -18.57
N SER A 304 -36.95 -17.53 -19.25
CA SER A 304 -36.19 -16.28 -19.23
C SER A 304 -36.54 -15.39 -20.42
N LYS A 305 -37.07 -14.19 -20.15
CA LYS A 305 -37.29 -13.15 -21.20
C LYS A 305 -36.01 -12.87 -22.01
N ASN A 306 -34.85 -12.93 -21.36
CA ASN A 306 -33.56 -12.74 -22.01
C ASN A 306 -33.22 -13.88 -22.97
N PHE A 307 -33.39 -15.14 -22.59
CA PHE A 307 -33.10 -16.27 -23.50
C PHE A 307 -34.11 -16.34 -24.65
N ARG A 308 -35.40 -16.09 -24.39
CA ARG A 308 -36.44 -16.03 -25.43
C ARG A 308 -36.15 -14.99 -26.52
N LYS A 309 -35.52 -13.86 -26.18
CA LYS A 309 -35.09 -12.86 -27.17
C LYS A 309 -34.05 -13.40 -28.16
N PHE A 310 -33.17 -14.30 -27.73
CA PHE A 310 -32.07 -14.83 -28.56
C PHE A 310 -32.43 -16.13 -29.28
N PHE A 311 -33.18 -17.02 -28.63
CA PHE A 311 -33.51 -18.35 -29.17
C PHE A 311 -34.92 -18.44 -29.76
N GLY A 312 -35.77 -17.42 -29.55
CA GLY A 312 -37.19 -17.48 -29.88
C GLY A 312 -37.98 -18.36 -28.89
N LYS A 313 -39.29 -18.50 -29.13
CA LYS A 313 -40.11 -19.50 -28.42
C LYS A 313 -39.87 -20.84 -29.09
N LEU A 314 -39.27 -21.79 -28.37
CA LEU A 314 -38.96 -23.12 -28.88
C LEU A 314 -39.90 -24.15 -28.24
N SER A 315 -40.31 -25.12 -29.05
CA SER A 315 -41.03 -26.33 -28.62
C SER A 315 -40.05 -27.51 -28.50
N GLU A 316 -40.45 -28.54 -27.75
CA GLU A 316 -39.66 -29.76 -27.63
C GLU A 316 -39.46 -30.48 -28.97
N GLU A 317 -40.47 -30.45 -29.83
CA GLU A 317 -40.45 -31.09 -31.15
C GLU A 317 -39.39 -30.45 -32.06
N GLN A 318 -39.27 -29.12 -32.02
CA GLN A 318 -38.24 -28.40 -32.75
C GLN A 318 -36.83 -28.80 -32.29
N ILE A 319 -36.58 -28.89 -30.97
CA ILE A 319 -35.27 -29.32 -30.47
C ILE A 319 -35.01 -30.79 -30.81
N LYS A 320 -35.99 -31.69 -30.65
CA LYS A 320 -35.90 -33.10 -31.04
C LYS A 320 -35.58 -33.26 -32.53
N GLY A 321 -36.16 -32.42 -33.39
CA GLY A 321 -35.86 -32.37 -34.83
C GLY A 321 -34.41 -31.95 -35.14
N LEU A 322 -33.90 -30.93 -34.43
CA LEU A 322 -32.51 -30.46 -34.57
C LEU A 322 -31.49 -31.49 -34.05
N LEU A 323 -31.83 -32.22 -32.98
CA LEU A 323 -30.98 -33.27 -32.41
C LEU A 323 -30.77 -34.44 -33.39
N LYS A 324 -31.81 -34.84 -34.14
CA LYS A 324 -31.71 -35.91 -35.16
C LYS A 324 -30.73 -35.58 -36.29
N LYS A 325 -30.59 -34.30 -36.65
CA LYS A 325 -29.73 -33.83 -37.76
C LYS A 325 -28.31 -33.48 -37.32
N THR A 326 -28.01 -33.58 -36.02
CA THR A 326 -26.78 -33.04 -35.43
C THR A 326 -25.58 -33.96 -35.56
N LYS A 327 -24.45 -33.38 -35.96
CA LYS A 327 -23.12 -34.03 -35.96
C LYS A 327 -22.24 -33.65 -34.76
N SER A 328 -22.69 -32.69 -33.95
CA SER A 328 -21.95 -32.17 -32.80
C SER A 328 -21.82 -33.20 -31.66
N GLN A 329 -20.65 -33.23 -31.02
CA GLN A 329 -20.31 -34.18 -29.95
C GLN A 329 -20.64 -33.68 -28.54
N ASN A 330 -20.99 -32.40 -28.41
CA ASN A 330 -21.32 -31.79 -27.13
C ASN A 330 -22.43 -30.74 -27.32
N LEU A 331 -23.20 -30.48 -26.25
CA LEU A 331 -24.33 -29.56 -26.29
C LEU A 331 -23.94 -28.12 -26.61
N LEU A 332 -22.76 -27.68 -26.21
CA LEU A 332 -22.27 -26.32 -26.44
C LEU A 332 -22.09 -26.06 -27.94
N ASP A 333 -21.43 -26.96 -28.64
CA ASP A 333 -21.20 -26.88 -30.08
C ASP A 333 -22.47 -27.18 -30.88
N PHE A 334 -23.34 -28.07 -30.38
CA PHE A 334 -24.69 -28.27 -30.93
C PHE A 334 -25.48 -26.96 -30.97
N LEU A 335 -25.61 -26.27 -29.84
CA LEU A 335 -26.36 -25.02 -29.76
C LEU A 335 -25.70 -23.91 -30.56
N LYS A 336 -24.36 -23.89 -30.64
CA LYS A 336 -23.66 -22.90 -31.47
C LYS A 336 -23.87 -23.14 -32.96
N SER A 337 -23.91 -24.40 -33.41
CA SER A 337 -24.20 -24.77 -34.80
C SER A 337 -25.66 -24.54 -35.19
N SER A 338 -26.59 -24.81 -34.26
CA SER A 338 -28.03 -24.67 -34.51
C SER A 338 -28.50 -23.22 -34.43
N PHE A 339 -27.83 -22.40 -33.61
CA PHE A 339 -28.14 -20.98 -33.41
C PHE A 339 -26.90 -20.11 -33.60
N PRO A 340 -26.42 -19.93 -34.86
CA PRO A 340 -25.16 -19.26 -35.16
C PRO A 340 -25.12 -17.81 -34.65
N ASN A 341 -26.26 -17.12 -34.66
CA ASN A 341 -26.41 -15.73 -34.22
C ASN A 341 -26.32 -15.55 -32.69
N VAL A 342 -26.31 -16.64 -31.90
CA VAL A 342 -26.23 -16.55 -30.44
C VAL A 342 -24.78 -16.67 -29.98
N GLY A 343 -24.36 -15.75 -29.11
CA GLY A 343 -23.01 -15.74 -28.54
C GLY A 343 -22.75 -16.94 -27.63
N ARG A 344 -21.53 -17.48 -27.67
CA ARG A 344 -21.11 -18.66 -26.88
C ARG A 344 -21.32 -18.47 -25.37
N ALA A 345 -21.10 -17.26 -24.84
CA ALA A 345 -21.34 -16.92 -23.45
C ALA A 345 -22.82 -17.05 -23.04
N ILE A 346 -23.76 -16.73 -23.93
CA ILE A 346 -25.21 -16.85 -23.68
C ILE A 346 -25.59 -18.33 -23.63
N ILE A 347 -25.06 -19.14 -24.56
CA ILE A 347 -25.27 -20.58 -24.61
C ILE A 347 -24.74 -21.24 -23.33
N LEU A 348 -23.55 -20.89 -22.86
CA LEU A 348 -22.99 -21.39 -21.60
C LEU A 348 -23.87 -21.05 -20.39
N ARG A 349 -24.42 -19.84 -20.34
CA ARG A 349 -25.35 -19.43 -19.27
C ARG A 349 -26.64 -20.23 -19.31
N LEU A 350 -27.19 -20.50 -20.50
CA LEU A 350 -28.36 -21.35 -20.67
C LEU A 350 -28.08 -22.78 -20.21
N LEU A 351 -26.98 -23.38 -20.68
CA LEU A 351 -26.58 -24.73 -20.31
C LEU A 351 -26.30 -24.85 -18.81
N SER A 352 -25.72 -23.82 -18.19
CA SER A 352 -25.52 -23.77 -16.76
C SER A 352 -26.85 -23.68 -15.99
N ALA A 353 -27.81 -22.89 -16.47
CA ALA A 353 -29.13 -22.76 -15.85
C ALA A 353 -29.94 -24.07 -15.95
N ALA A 354 -29.80 -24.78 -17.07
CA ALA A 354 -30.44 -26.07 -17.31
C ALA A 354 -29.69 -27.26 -16.69
N GLY A 355 -28.56 -27.04 -16.00
CA GLY A 355 -27.81 -28.08 -15.29
C GLY A 355 -26.93 -28.98 -16.17
N PHE A 356 -26.65 -28.58 -17.42
CA PHE A 356 -25.85 -29.35 -18.37
C PHE A 356 -24.35 -29.06 -18.33
N VAL A 357 -23.91 -28.05 -17.56
CA VAL A 357 -22.48 -27.74 -17.37
C VAL A 357 -21.93 -28.58 -16.22
N ARG A 358 -20.94 -29.41 -16.51
CA ARG A 358 -20.19 -30.18 -15.53
C ARG A 358 -18.74 -29.73 -15.52
N THR A 359 -18.20 -29.52 -14.32
CA THR A 359 -16.79 -29.18 -14.11
C THR A 359 -16.18 -30.12 -13.08
N LYS A 360 -14.85 -30.29 -13.14
CA LYS A 360 -14.13 -31.21 -12.27
C LYS A 360 -14.11 -30.73 -10.82
N ASN A 361 -13.99 -31.65 -9.87
CA ASN A 361 -13.71 -31.30 -8.47
C ASN A 361 -12.28 -30.73 -8.37
N PRO A 362 -12.08 -29.53 -7.75
CA PRO A 362 -10.76 -28.92 -7.59
C PRO A 362 -9.72 -29.86 -6.94
N LYS A 363 -10.12 -30.66 -5.94
CA LYS A 363 -9.23 -31.60 -5.22
C LYS A 363 -8.77 -32.78 -6.08
N LYS A 364 -9.42 -33.04 -7.21
CA LYS A 364 -9.07 -34.12 -8.14
C LYS A 364 -8.23 -33.64 -9.33
N LEU A 365 -7.80 -32.38 -9.35
CA LEU A 365 -6.96 -31.84 -10.41
C LEU A 365 -5.56 -32.46 -10.40
N LYS A 366 -5.07 -32.86 -11.57
CA LYS A 366 -3.69 -33.31 -11.77
C LYS A 366 -2.75 -32.09 -11.74
N PRO A 367 -1.47 -32.24 -11.35
CA PRO A 367 -0.51 -31.14 -11.34
C PRO A 367 -0.43 -30.36 -12.66
N SER A 368 -0.47 -31.06 -13.80
CA SER A 368 -0.49 -30.43 -15.13
C SER A 368 -1.74 -29.61 -15.41
N GLU A 369 -2.91 -30.03 -14.91
CA GLU A 369 -4.15 -29.28 -15.01
C GLU A 369 -4.11 -28.01 -14.14
N ILE A 370 -3.48 -28.07 -12.95
CA ILE A 370 -3.29 -26.90 -12.07
C ILE A 370 -2.41 -25.85 -12.76
N VAL A 371 -1.29 -26.28 -13.33
CA VAL A 371 -0.40 -25.38 -14.10
C VAL A 371 -1.13 -24.76 -15.29
N ARG A 372 -1.91 -25.55 -16.02
CA ARG A 372 -2.75 -25.06 -17.13
C ARG A 372 -3.74 -24.01 -16.63
N LEU A 373 -4.46 -24.28 -15.53
CA LEU A 373 -5.45 -23.36 -14.98
C LEU A 373 -4.83 -22.00 -14.65
N VAL A 374 -3.68 -21.98 -13.96
CA VAL A 374 -2.93 -20.76 -13.63
C VAL A 374 -2.47 -20.01 -14.88
N ARG A 375 -1.92 -20.71 -15.87
CA ARG A 375 -1.49 -20.09 -17.13
C ARG A 375 -2.68 -19.42 -17.83
N MET A 376 -3.82 -20.09 -17.88
CA MET A 376 -5.04 -19.54 -18.48
C MET A 376 -5.58 -18.36 -17.67
N MET A 377 -5.47 -18.35 -16.34
CA MET A 377 -5.88 -17.21 -15.51
C MET A 377 -5.13 -15.92 -15.88
N LYS A 378 -3.86 -16.03 -16.25
CA LYS A 378 -3.04 -14.87 -16.66
C LYS A 378 -3.33 -14.39 -18.07
N GLN A 379 -3.77 -15.28 -18.97
CA GLN A 379 -4.06 -14.96 -20.37
C GLN A 379 -5.50 -14.48 -20.59
N PHE A 380 -6.42 -14.81 -19.68
CA PHE A 380 -7.83 -14.45 -19.82
C PHE A 380 -8.07 -12.98 -19.52
N THR A 381 -8.54 -12.23 -20.51
CA THR A 381 -8.81 -10.78 -20.43
C THR A 381 -10.19 -10.44 -19.88
N GLY A 382 -11.07 -11.42 -19.67
CA GLY A 382 -12.43 -11.20 -19.20
C GLY A 382 -12.58 -11.02 -17.69
N PHE A 383 -11.48 -11.02 -16.92
CA PHE A 383 -11.53 -10.71 -15.49
C PHE A 383 -11.67 -9.20 -15.26
N LEU A 384 -12.51 -8.83 -14.30
CA LEU A 384 -12.64 -7.44 -13.88
C LEU A 384 -11.42 -7.05 -13.04
N PRO A 385 -10.91 -5.81 -13.16
CA PRO A 385 -9.79 -5.36 -12.34
C PRO A 385 -10.13 -5.46 -10.85
N PRO A 386 -9.19 -5.85 -9.97
CA PRO A 386 -9.41 -5.87 -8.52
C PRO A 386 -10.06 -4.59 -7.99
N ASP A 387 -11.04 -4.74 -7.10
CA ASP A 387 -11.59 -3.63 -6.34
C ASP A 387 -10.59 -3.14 -5.28
N ALA A 388 -10.57 -1.83 -5.07
CA ALA A 388 -9.65 -1.18 -4.13
C ALA A 388 -10.32 -0.75 -2.82
N GLY A 389 -11.59 -1.10 -2.59
CA GLY A 389 -12.28 -0.87 -1.31
C GLY A 389 -11.64 -1.60 -0.12
N CYS A 390 -10.74 -2.55 -0.39
CA CYS A 390 -9.92 -3.20 0.65
C CYS A 390 -8.74 -2.35 1.15
N LEU A 391 -8.40 -1.27 0.43
CA LEU A 391 -7.29 -0.39 0.75
C LEU A 391 -7.73 0.76 1.69
N SER A 392 -6.77 1.23 2.47
CA SER A 392 -6.79 2.38 3.37
C SER A 392 -5.78 3.43 2.84
N PRO A 393 -6.14 4.19 1.78
CA PRO A 393 -5.38 5.36 1.34
C PRO A 393 -5.42 6.45 2.42
N LEU A 394 -4.52 7.44 2.34
CA LEU A 394 -4.57 8.60 3.25
C LEU A 394 -5.70 9.56 2.84
N GLY A 395 -5.92 9.72 1.55
CA GLY A 395 -6.77 10.76 1.01
C GLY A 395 -6.07 12.10 0.91
N GLU A 396 -6.67 12.99 0.10
CA GLU A 396 -6.13 14.33 -0.13
C GLU A 396 -6.07 15.17 1.15
N ASP A 397 -7.07 15.06 2.01
CA ASP A 397 -7.18 15.84 3.25
C ASP A 397 -6.07 15.49 4.26
N LEU A 398 -5.86 14.20 4.53
CA LEU A 398 -4.88 13.77 5.54
C LEU A 398 -3.46 14.03 5.04
N LEU A 399 -3.18 13.74 3.77
CA LEU A 399 -1.87 14.03 3.19
C LEU A 399 -1.59 15.53 3.20
N ARG A 400 -2.58 16.38 2.89
CA ARG A 400 -2.48 17.84 3.01
C ARG A 400 -2.20 18.28 4.46
N ALA A 401 -2.93 17.74 5.43
CA ALA A 401 -2.77 18.08 6.85
C ALA A 401 -1.36 17.73 7.36
N GLY A 402 -0.84 16.56 6.97
CA GLY A 402 0.51 16.12 7.32
C GLY A 402 1.60 17.02 6.77
N ILE A 403 1.50 17.39 5.48
CA ILE A 403 2.45 18.28 4.83
C ILE A 403 2.41 19.69 5.45
N LEU A 404 1.21 20.22 5.71
CA LEU A 404 1.05 21.55 6.32
C LEU A 404 1.69 21.60 7.71
N LYS A 405 1.50 20.54 8.50
CA LYS A 405 2.05 20.40 9.85
C LYS A 405 3.58 20.39 9.86
N GLU A 406 4.21 19.56 9.00
CA GLU A 406 5.65 19.26 9.10
C GLU A 406 6.56 20.13 8.21
N LEU A 407 6.03 20.64 7.09
CA LEU A 407 6.81 21.40 6.09
C LEU A 407 6.38 22.88 5.96
N LYS A 408 5.19 23.25 6.47
CA LYS A 408 4.62 24.62 6.43
C LYS A 408 4.81 25.34 5.08
N PRO A 409 4.44 24.73 3.94
CA PRO A 409 4.72 25.30 2.63
C PRO A 409 3.84 26.51 2.32
N GLU A 410 4.29 27.37 1.40
CA GLU A 410 3.49 28.46 0.82
C GLU A 410 2.42 27.93 -0.13
N PHE A 411 2.72 26.84 -0.83
CA PHE A 411 1.82 26.21 -1.78
C PHE A 411 1.81 24.69 -1.60
N ILE A 412 0.61 24.11 -1.69
CA ILE A 412 0.40 22.66 -1.64
C ILE A 412 -0.60 22.22 -2.71
N ALA A 413 -0.24 21.17 -3.43
CA ALA A 413 -1.13 20.44 -4.32
C ALA A 413 -1.07 18.96 -3.97
N VAL A 414 -2.23 18.33 -3.80
CA VAL A 414 -2.37 16.90 -3.54
C VAL A 414 -3.29 16.31 -4.61
N SER A 415 -3.01 15.08 -5.04
CA SER A 415 -3.84 14.31 -5.96
C SER A 415 -3.83 12.84 -5.55
N GLN A 416 -5.03 12.29 -5.32
CA GLN A 416 -5.23 10.84 -5.21
C GLN A 416 -5.69 10.29 -6.55
N ARG A 417 -4.94 9.32 -7.08
CA ARG A 417 -5.27 8.69 -8.35
C ARG A 417 -6.37 7.65 -8.21
N LYS A 418 -7.02 7.35 -9.34
CA LYS A 418 -7.97 6.24 -9.40
C LYS A 418 -7.22 4.92 -9.12
N PRO A 419 -7.87 3.94 -8.46
CA PRO A 419 -7.24 2.67 -8.22
C PRO A 419 -6.82 1.98 -9.52
N SER A 420 -5.63 1.41 -9.50
CA SER A 420 -5.03 0.65 -10.59
C SER A 420 -4.63 -0.74 -10.08
N THR A 421 -4.18 -1.61 -10.96
CA THR A 421 -3.91 -3.01 -10.60
C THR A 421 -2.59 -3.47 -11.20
N TYR A 422 -1.75 -4.13 -10.41
CA TYR A 422 -0.50 -4.72 -10.87
C TYR A 422 -0.44 -6.16 -10.36
N ALA A 423 -0.10 -7.14 -11.20
CA ALA A 423 0.02 -8.55 -10.81
C ALA A 423 -1.16 -9.08 -9.94
N GLY A 424 -2.39 -8.61 -10.16
CA GLY A 424 -3.58 -9.01 -9.42
C GLY A 424 -3.80 -8.32 -8.07
N HIS A 425 -2.93 -7.36 -7.70
CA HIS A 425 -3.05 -6.55 -6.50
C HIS A 425 -3.61 -5.15 -6.85
N PRO A 426 -4.69 -4.70 -6.19
CA PRO A 426 -5.12 -3.31 -6.31
C PRO A 426 -4.08 -2.41 -5.67
N PHE A 427 -3.84 -1.25 -6.28
CA PHE A 427 -3.01 -0.20 -5.70
C PHE A 427 -3.57 1.19 -6.00
N ILE A 428 -3.30 2.13 -5.12
CA ILE A 428 -3.61 3.55 -5.27
C ILE A 428 -2.30 4.33 -5.13
N VAL A 429 -2.12 5.32 -6.00
CA VAL A 429 -0.99 6.26 -5.92
C VAL A 429 -1.52 7.61 -5.47
N GLU A 430 -0.91 8.16 -4.43
CA GLU A 430 -1.16 9.51 -3.94
C GLU A 430 0.10 10.33 -4.16
N THR A 431 -0.05 11.52 -4.73
CA THR A 431 1.07 12.41 -5.01
C THR A 431 0.79 13.78 -4.45
N ALA A 432 1.83 14.43 -3.96
CA ALA A 432 1.74 15.81 -3.54
C ALA A 432 3.00 16.61 -3.92
N ILE A 433 2.80 17.90 -4.11
CA ILE A 433 3.87 18.88 -4.29
C ILE A 433 3.68 19.97 -3.25
N ALA A 434 4.77 20.29 -2.57
CA ALA A 434 4.86 21.38 -1.61
C ALA A 434 5.98 22.33 -2.03
N TYR A 435 5.73 23.64 -1.96
CA TYR A 435 6.68 24.67 -2.37
C TYR A 435 6.77 25.79 -1.31
N GLY A 436 7.99 26.25 -1.03
CA GLY A 436 8.27 27.32 -0.05
C GLY A 436 8.33 26.83 1.41
N GLY A 437 8.25 27.75 2.36
CA GLY A 437 8.21 27.42 3.79
C GLY A 437 9.50 26.81 4.33
N ASP A 438 9.36 25.81 5.21
CA ASP A 438 10.47 25.10 5.88
C ASP A 438 11.11 24.01 5.00
N ILE A 439 10.82 24.00 3.69
CA ILE A 439 11.38 23.04 2.75
C ILE A 439 12.86 23.37 2.49
N PRO A 440 13.79 22.41 2.64
CA PRO A 440 15.21 22.63 2.39
C PRO A 440 15.46 23.10 0.94
N LYS A 441 16.23 24.18 0.80
CA LYS A 441 16.75 24.62 -0.51
C LYS A 441 17.92 23.70 -0.87
N LYS A 442 17.70 22.82 -1.83
CA LYS A 442 18.71 21.92 -2.40
C LYS A 442 18.75 22.11 -3.92
N ASP A 443 19.89 21.77 -4.52
CA ASP A 443 20.02 21.80 -5.98
C ASP A 443 19.09 20.77 -6.65
N ASP A 444 18.97 19.57 -6.04
CA ASP A 444 18.01 18.55 -6.44
C ASP A 444 16.69 18.67 -5.66
N ILE A 445 15.63 18.11 -6.22
CA ILE A 445 14.28 18.14 -5.65
C ILE A 445 14.22 17.20 -4.44
N VAL A 446 13.63 17.66 -3.33
CA VAL A 446 13.42 16.82 -2.14
C VAL A 446 12.29 15.83 -2.42
N VAL A 447 12.55 14.53 -2.27
CA VAL A 447 11.55 13.49 -2.53
C VAL A 447 11.23 12.72 -1.24
N TYR A 448 9.96 12.75 -0.83
CA TYR A 448 9.43 11.92 0.25
C TYR A 448 8.69 10.73 -0.34
N ARG A 449 9.13 9.53 0.00
CA ARG A 449 8.59 8.28 -0.53
C ARG A 449 7.88 7.51 0.56
N PHE A 450 6.68 7.07 0.27
CA PHE A 450 5.88 6.29 1.20
C PHE A 450 5.32 5.04 0.52
N ALA A 451 5.27 3.95 1.26
CA ALA A 451 4.58 2.73 0.85
C ALA A 451 3.76 2.17 2.01
N ASN A 452 2.45 1.95 1.81
CA ASN A 452 1.53 1.51 2.86
C ASN A 452 1.68 2.31 4.16
N LYS A 453 1.76 3.64 4.06
CA LYS A 453 1.98 4.56 5.18
C LYS A 453 3.36 4.49 5.88
N ILE A 454 4.34 3.82 5.27
CA ILE A 454 5.72 3.71 5.77
C ILE A 454 6.64 4.64 4.98
N PRO A 455 7.45 5.49 5.63
CA PRO A 455 8.48 6.27 4.95
C PRO A 455 9.66 5.39 4.50
N LEU A 456 10.13 5.64 3.28
CA LEU A 456 11.25 4.92 2.66
C LEU A 456 12.50 5.82 2.64
N LEU A 457 13.47 5.56 3.51
CA LEU A 457 14.63 6.44 3.73
C LEU A 457 15.94 6.01 3.07
N TYR A 458 16.06 4.74 2.68
CA TYR A 458 17.27 4.17 2.08
C TYR A 458 17.06 3.93 0.59
N ASP A 459 18.17 3.83 -0.16
CA ASP A 459 18.20 3.50 -1.59
C ASP A 459 17.28 4.35 -2.49
N GLU A 460 17.22 5.66 -2.24
CA GLU A 460 16.40 6.62 -3.00
C GLU A 460 16.65 6.55 -4.50
N ALA A 461 17.90 6.44 -4.93
CA ALA A 461 18.27 6.43 -6.35
C ALA A 461 17.68 5.22 -7.13
N SER A 462 17.45 4.10 -6.43
CA SER A 462 16.91 2.86 -7.02
C SER A 462 15.38 2.84 -7.10
N ASP A 463 14.71 3.77 -6.41
CA ASP A 463 13.26 3.81 -6.34
C ASP A 463 12.62 4.28 -7.66
N VAL A 464 11.54 3.61 -8.06
CA VAL A 464 10.76 3.97 -9.25
C VAL A 464 10.29 5.44 -9.21
N SER A 465 9.94 5.96 -8.04
CA SER A 465 9.44 7.33 -7.86
C SER A 465 10.51 8.37 -8.19
N VAL A 466 11.73 8.17 -7.68
CA VAL A 466 12.88 9.06 -7.95
C VAL A 466 13.29 8.97 -9.42
N ARG A 467 13.30 7.77 -10.00
CA ARG A 467 13.57 7.59 -11.43
C ARG A 467 12.53 8.31 -12.31
N VAL A 468 11.26 8.28 -11.93
CA VAL A 468 10.20 9.03 -12.61
C VAL A 468 10.44 10.54 -12.50
N ILE A 469 10.66 11.06 -11.28
CA ILE A 469 10.90 12.48 -11.03
C ILE A 469 12.11 12.99 -11.83
N ARG A 470 13.22 12.26 -11.82
CA ARG A 470 14.44 12.63 -12.56
C ARG A 470 14.28 12.57 -14.07
N SER A 471 13.39 11.70 -14.58
CA SER A 471 13.10 11.62 -16.02
C SER A 471 12.21 12.76 -16.54
N MET A 472 11.59 13.54 -15.65
CA MET A 472 10.69 14.62 -16.04
C MET A 472 11.46 15.92 -16.36
N ASN A 473 11.00 16.63 -17.39
CA ASN A 473 11.51 17.97 -17.70
C ASN A 473 10.81 19.03 -16.84
N TRP A 474 11.39 19.32 -15.67
CA TRP A 474 10.88 20.28 -14.67
C TRP A 474 10.83 21.73 -15.15
N ARG A 475 11.66 22.11 -16.14
CA ARG A 475 11.63 23.46 -16.74
C ARG A 475 10.27 23.77 -17.38
N ARG A 476 9.59 22.75 -17.94
CA ARG A 476 8.23 22.90 -18.50
C ARG A 476 7.20 23.32 -17.46
N TYR A 477 7.45 23.02 -16.19
CA TYR A 477 6.59 23.36 -15.06
C TYR A 477 7.06 24.62 -14.31
N LYS A 478 7.97 25.42 -14.91
CA LYS A 478 8.59 26.62 -14.32
C LYS A 478 9.39 26.35 -13.04
N VAL A 479 9.85 25.12 -12.84
CA VAL A 479 10.72 24.75 -11.71
C VAL A 479 12.17 24.89 -12.14
N ALA A 480 12.92 25.70 -11.40
CA ALA A 480 14.36 25.89 -11.56
C ALA A 480 15.15 25.17 -10.44
N SER A 481 16.44 24.96 -10.67
CA SER A 481 17.37 24.42 -9.66
C SER A 481 17.43 25.32 -8.42
N GLY A 482 17.59 24.73 -7.23
CA GLY A 482 17.72 25.49 -5.98
C GLY A 482 16.39 26.01 -5.40
N MET A 483 15.25 25.74 -6.03
CA MET A 483 13.94 26.09 -5.50
C MET A 483 13.56 25.19 -4.30
N PRO A 484 12.93 25.74 -3.24
CA PRO A 484 12.45 24.96 -2.10
C PRO A 484 11.21 24.14 -2.49
N LEU A 485 11.43 22.99 -3.15
CA LEU A 485 10.40 22.11 -3.68
C LEU A 485 10.52 20.72 -3.08
N ALA A 486 9.40 20.21 -2.55
CA ALA A 486 9.25 18.84 -2.10
C ALA A 486 8.17 18.11 -2.89
N ILE A 487 8.47 16.89 -3.31
CA ILE A 487 7.53 15.98 -3.96
C ILE A 487 7.31 14.79 -3.04
N LEU A 488 6.05 14.44 -2.81
CA LEU A 488 5.65 13.30 -2.01
C LEU A 488 4.96 12.28 -2.90
N VAL A 489 5.35 11.01 -2.79
CA VAL A 489 4.74 9.89 -3.50
C VAL A 489 4.40 8.82 -2.48
N HIS A 490 3.12 8.45 -2.39
CA HIS A 490 2.65 7.36 -1.56
C HIS A 490 1.99 6.27 -2.42
N LEU A 491 2.48 5.05 -2.28
CA LEU A 491 1.92 3.85 -2.89
C LEU A 491 1.18 3.02 -1.83
N CYS A 492 -0.09 2.78 -2.05
CA CYS A 492 -0.95 1.98 -1.17
C CYS A 492 -1.38 0.71 -1.90
N SER A 493 -1.13 -0.48 -1.35
CA SER A 493 -1.52 -1.77 -1.96
C SER A 493 -1.61 -2.92 -0.95
N THR A 494 -2.34 -3.99 -1.31
CA THR A 494 -2.33 -5.25 -0.53
C THR A 494 -0.96 -5.93 -0.53
N LYS A 495 -0.15 -5.68 -1.56
CA LYS A 495 1.25 -6.09 -1.65
C LYS A 495 2.00 -4.95 -2.29
N VAL A 496 3.06 -4.45 -1.68
CA VAL A 496 3.94 -3.46 -2.33
C VAL A 496 5.06 -4.22 -3.04
N PRO A 497 5.42 -3.86 -4.30
CA PRO A 497 6.48 -4.54 -5.03
C PRO A 497 7.85 -4.06 -4.55
N TYR A 498 8.23 -4.38 -3.30
CA TYR A 498 9.58 -4.13 -2.80
C TYR A 498 10.60 -5.02 -3.53
N LYS A 499 11.81 -4.49 -3.75
CA LYS A 499 12.92 -5.29 -4.29
C LYS A 499 13.74 -5.99 -3.20
N THR A 500 13.79 -5.43 -2.00
CA THR A 500 14.50 -5.96 -0.83
C THR A 500 13.52 -6.35 0.29
N VAL A 501 13.94 -7.27 1.18
CA VAL A 501 13.14 -7.69 2.35
C VAL A 501 12.99 -6.55 3.35
N GLY A 502 14.00 -5.67 3.47
CA GLY A 502 14.00 -4.48 4.32
C GLY A 502 13.05 -3.35 3.91
N LYS A 503 12.27 -3.53 2.84
CA LYS A 503 11.26 -2.56 2.35
C LYS A 503 11.83 -1.15 2.17
N GLU A 504 12.89 -1.02 1.37
CA GLU A 504 13.64 0.25 1.25
C GLU A 504 13.24 1.07 0.03
N PHE A 505 12.83 0.40 -1.05
CA PHE A 505 12.41 1.07 -2.26
C PHE A 505 11.42 0.21 -3.06
N ILE A 506 10.64 0.90 -3.88
CA ILE A 506 9.62 0.31 -4.74
C ILE A 506 10.28 -0.09 -6.07
N ALA A 507 10.07 -1.34 -6.49
CA ALA A 507 10.61 -1.86 -7.75
C ALA A 507 9.95 -1.20 -8.97
N ASP A 508 10.70 -1.13 -10.07
CA ASP A 508 10.25 -0.59 -11.35
C ASP A 508 9.27 -1.55 -12.04
N ARG A 509 7.99 -1.43 -11.70
CA ARG A 509 6.88 -2.10 -12.40
C ARG A 509 6.23 -1.10 -13.37
N PRO A 510 6.05 -1.46 -14.66
CA PRO A 510 5.50 -0.52 -15.65
C PRO A 510 4.16 0.10 -15.24
N GLU A 511 3.26 -0.70 -14.68
CA GLU A 511 1.92 -0.26 -14.25
C GLU A 511 2.02 0.78 -13.12
N VAL A 512 2.90 0.55 -12.15
CA VAL A 512 3.15 1.46 -11.03
C VAL A 512 3.84 2.74 -11.50
N LYS A 513 4.85 2.60 -12.37
CA LYS A 513 5.62 3.72 -12.94
C LYS A 513 4.72 4.70 -13.70
N ILE A 514 3.84 4.19 -14.55
CA ILE A 514 2.91 5.01 -15.35
C ILE A 514 1.98 5.79 -14.42
N GLU A 515 1.47 5.17 -13.37
CA GLU A 515 0.52 5.83 -12.48
C GLU A 515 1.18 6.87 -11.57
N ILE A 516 2.41 6.61 -11.10
CA ILE A 516 3.24 7.61 -10.41
C ILE A 516 3.51 8.81 -11.32
N LEU A 517 3.91 8.58 -12.57
CA LEU A 517 4.16 9.64 -13.54
C LEU A 517 2.91 10.48 -13.79
N ASN A 518 1.74 9.84 -13.92
CA ASN A 518 0.47 10.55 -14.11
C ASN A 518 0.07 11.38 -12.89
N GLY A 519 0.24 10.85 -11.68
CA GLY A 519 0.02 11.60 -10.43
C GLY A 519 0.92 12.83 -10.32
N ILE A 520 2.23 12.66 -10.51
CA ILE A 520 3.20 13.77 -10.42
C ILE A 520 2.88 14.84 -11.48
N ARG A 521 2.54 14.45 -12.71
CA ARG A 521 2.11 15.40 -13.75
C ARG A 521 0.89 16.21 -13.35
N GLU A 522 -0.06 15.61 -12.63
CA GLU A 522 -1.27 16.28 -12.19
C GLU A 522 -0.95 17.40 -11.18
N VAL A 523 -0.16 17.10 -10.15
CA VAL A 523 0.25 18.09 -9.15
C VAL A 523 1.24 19.11 -9.71
N ALA A 524 2.11 18.72 -10.65
CA ALA A 524 3.07 19.62 -11.30
C ALA A 524 2.38 20.68 -12.17
N ARG A 525 1.27 20.34 -12.85
CA ARG A 525 0.45 21.34 -13.58
C ARG A 525 -0.16 22.38 -12.63
N ARG A 526 -0.62 21.96 -11.45
CA ARG A 526 -1.15 22.89 -10.43
C ARG A 526 -0.06 23.82 -9.90
N LEU A 527 1.15 23.31 -9.65
CA LEU A 527 2.32 24.11 -9.29
C LEU A 527 2.67 25.13 -10.40
N GLN A 528 2.68 24.71 -11.66
CA GLN A 528 2.98 25.57 -12.79
C GLN A 528 2.05 26.79 -12.83
N THR A 529 0.74 26.60 -12.61
CA THR A 529 -0.23 27.71 -12.54
C THR A 529 0.09 28.67 -11.41
N PHE A 530 0.45 28.16 -10.23
CA PHE A 530 0.84 28.98 -9.08
C PHE A 530 2.11 29.79 -9.36
N LEU A 531 3.17 29.15 -9.87
CA LEU A 531 4.43 29.81 -10.20
C LEU A 531 4.25 30.85 -11.32
N ALA A 532 3.43 30.55 -12.33
CA ALA A 532 3.12 31.49 -13.40
C ALA A 532 2.40 32.74 -12.88
N LYS A 533 1.43 32.57 -11.97
CA LYS A 533 0.75 33.70 -11.32
C LYS A 533 1.73 34.56 -10.53
N ARG A 534 2.63 33.93 -9.78
CA ARG A 534 3.63 34.66 -8.98
C ARG A 534 4.65 35.41 -9.84
N GLU A 535 5.12 34.78 -10.92
CA GLU A 535 6.01 35.41 -11.89
C GLU A 535 5.35 36.61 -12.56
N HIS A 536 4.07 36.48 -12.94
CA HIS A 536 3.29 37.59 -13.50
C HIS A 536 3.20 38.77 -12.52
N VAL A 537 2.86 38.50 -11.25
CA VAL A 537 2.82 39.55 -10.19
C VAL A 537 4.19 40.20 -9.99
N ALA A 538 5.28 39.41 -9.99
CA ALA A 538 6.63 39.94 -9.86
C ALA A 538 7.03 40.82 -11.05
N ASN A 539 6.65 40.44 -12.27
CA ASN A 539 6.92 41.22 -13.47
C ASN A 539 6.11 42.52 -13.49
N GLU A 540 4.84 42.50 -13.08
CA GLU A 540 4.02 43.71 -12.94
C GLU A 540 4.59 44.66 -11.85
N ARG A 541 5.06 44.13 -10.72
CA ARG A 541 5.75 44.94 -9.69
C ARG A 541 7.04 45.57 -10.21
N LYS A 542 7.86 44.82 -10.94
CA LYS A 542 9.08 45.36 -11.58
C LYS A 542 8.72 46.44 -12.60
N ARG A 543 7.70 46.19 -13.42
CA ARG A 543 7.17 47.14 -14.40
C ARG A 543 6.75 48.44 -13.71
N LEU A 544 5.92 48.36 -12.66
CA LEU A 544 5.50 49.49 -11.84
C LEU A 544 6.69 50.27 -11.24
N SER A 545 7.67 49.56 -10.68
CA SER A 545 8.87 50.19 -10.10
C SER A 545 9.68 50.95 -11.16
N VAL A 546 9.84 50.38 -12.35
CA VAL A 546 10.49 51.04 -13.49
C VAL A 546 9.70 52.28 -13.91
N PHE A 547 8.39 52.17 -14.11
CA PHE A 547 7.55 53.33 -14.46
C PHE A 547 7.62 54.42 -13.40
N SER A 548 7.47 54.10 -12.12
CA SER A 548 7.58 55.07 -11.02
C SER A 548 8.92 55.83 -11.02
N LYS A 549 10.02 55.18 -11.41
CA LYS A 549 11.35 55.81 -11.46
C LYS A 549 11.57 56.69 -12.71
N TYR A 550 11.05 56.29 -13.87
CA TYR A 550 11.35 56.95 -15.15
C TYR A 550 10.26 57.92 -15.61
N LEU A 551 8.98 57.65 -15.33
CA LEU A 551 7.86 58.50 -15.80
C LEU A 551 7.99 59.96 -15.34
N PRO A 552 8.36 60.27 -14.07
CA PRO A 552 8.58 61.66 -13.65
C PRO A 552 9.73 62.34 -14.38
N LYS A 553 10.79 61.59 -14.70
CA LYS A 553 11.94 62.14 -15.45
C LYS A 553 11.57 62.44 -16.89
N ILE A 554 10.82 61.54 -17.53
CA ILE A 554 10.32 61.72 -18.89
C ILE A 554 9.38 62.93 -18.95
N ALA A 555 8.46 63.08 -18.00
CA ALA A 555 7.60 64.26 -17.91
C ALA A 555 8.42 65.54 -17.84
N ARG A 556 9.35 65.64 -16.88
CA ARG A 556 10.22 66.82 -16.71
C ARG A 556 11.05 67.15 -17.96
N PHE A 557 11.71 66.15 -18.56
CA PHE A 557 12.53 66.38 -19.75
C PHE A 557 11.70 66.74 -20.98
N SER A 558 10.51 66.16 -21.12
CA SER A 558 9.61 66.48 -22.25
C SER A 558 9.06 67.89 -22.14
N THR A 559 8.70 68.34 -20.93
CA THR A 559 8.26 69.72 -20.65
C THR A 559 9.35 70.73 -20.97
N ALA A 560 10.59 70.46 -20.54
CA ALA A 560 11.75 71.31 -20.83
C ALA A 560 12.05 71.39 -22.35
N LEU A 561 11.98 70.28 -23.07
CA LEU A 561 12.24 70.25 -24.51
C LEU A 561 11.15 70.96 -25.33
N ALA A 562 9.90 70.88 -24.87
CA ALA A 562 8.75 71.51 -25.52
C ALA A 562 8.59 73.01 -25.19
N GLY A 563 9.45 73.56 -24.32
CA GLY A 563 9.37 74.96 -23.88
C GLY A 563 8.11 75.29 -23.07
N LYS A 564 7.47 74.30 -22.45
CA LYS A 564 6.27 74.47 -21.62
C LYS A 564 6.64 74.59 -20.14
N THR A 565 5.76 75.20 -19.34
CA THR A 565 5.94 75.39 -17.89
C THR A 565 5.24 74.32 -17.04
N GLU A 566 4.16 73.72 -17.53
CA GLU A 566 3.42 72.68 -16.80
C GLU A 566 3.85 71.26 -17.19
N GLU A 567 4.09 70.42 -16.17
CA GLU A 567 4.34 69.00 -16.36
C GLU A 567 3.02 68.24 -16.64
N PRO A 568 3.03 67.28 -17.57
CA PRO A 568 1.86 66.45 -17.83
C PRO A 568 1.53 65.58 -16.61
N ASP A 569 0.24 65.41 -16.30
CA ASP A 569 -0.24 64.61 -15.18
C ASP A 569 0.09 63.12 -15.37
N ILE A 570 1.09 62.66 -14.61
CA ILE A 570 1.58 61.29 -14.59
C ILE A 570 0.77 60.37 -13.66
N GLU A 571 -0.09 60.91 -12.77
CA GLU A 571 -0.85 60.11 -11.81
C GLU A 571 -1.88 59.22 -12.50
N LEU A 572 -2.51 59.69 -13.59
CA LEU A 572 -3.45 58.90 -14.39
C LEU A 572 -2.79 57.67 -15.01
N LEU A 573 -1.57 57.83 -15.51
CA LEU A 573 -0.78 56.74 -16.07
C LEU A 573 -0.35 55.76 -14.98
N LEU A 574 0.10 56.24 -13.82
CA LEU A 574 0.45 55.37 -12.69
C LEU A 574 -0.77 54.62 -12.11
N LYS A 575 -1.96 55.26 -12.06
CA LYS A 575 -3.23 54.62 -11.68
C LYS A 575 -3.62 53.49 -12.63
N SER A 576 -3.43 53.66 -13.94
CA SER A 576 -3.75 52.63 -14.94
C SER A 576 -2.93 51.34 -14.74
N VAL A 577 -1.70 51.46 -14.21
CA VAL A 577 -0.78 50.34 -13.95
C VAL A 577 -0.98 49.76 -12.53
N ARG A 578 -1.54 50.52 -11.58
CA ARG A 578 -1.75 50.12 -10.16
C ARG A 578 -2.83 49.04 -9.90
N LYS A 579 -3.44 48.45 -10.93
CA LYS A 579 -4.61 47.52 -10.86
C LYS A 579 -4.52 46.30 -9.91
N TYR A 580 -3.40 46.06 -9.22
CA TYR A 580 -3.15 44.83 -8.44
C TYR A 580 -2.73 45.04 -6.98
N GLU A 581 -2.72 46.26 -6.43
CA GLU A 581 -2.42 46.45 -4.99
C GLU A 581 -3.56 45.97 -4.05
N GLU A 582 -4.82 45.89 -4.50
CA GLU A 582 -5.97 45.69 -3.59
C GLU A 582 -6.48 44.24 -3.39
N LYS A 583 -5.80 43.20 -3.90
CA LYS A 583 -6.26 41.79 -3.71
C LYS A 583 -5.32 40.91 -2.88
N GLY A 584 -4.67 41.49 -1.88
CA GLY A 584 -3.78 40.76 -0.98
C GLY A 584 -3.77 41.31 0.44
N SER A 585 -4.86 41.09 1.17
CA SER A 585 -4.88 41.01 2.63
C SER A 585 -5.48 39.67 3.04
#